data_AF-A0A8W8HUA3-F1
#
_entry.id   AF-A0A8W8HUA3-F1
#
_cell.length_a   1.000
_cell.length_b   1.000
_cell.length_c   1.000
_cell.angle_alpha   90.00
_cell.angle_beta   90.00
_cell.angle_gamma   90.00
#
_symmetry.space_group_name_H-M   'P 1'
#
loop_
_entity.id
_entity.type
_entity.pdbx_description
1 polymer ?
#
loop_
_entity_poly.entity_id
_entity_poly.type
_entity_poly.pdbx_seq_one_letter_code
_entity_poly.pdbx_strand_id
1 'polypeptide(L)'
;MASCFWSLIVILHFYICHGVLLANEPRTTEKNKSTEKDSDLLRQLLNQETLMRMSLARDVQSLLKYQRMAEEGRQATNKTLSDLEASVYRLTVAAGSLEKQIKHMSNEVSDLQRNKQEIERDIVELSNQTSELQTVTLNKVNIFSSNIAGVKNGIKGYADAIVQAACAAVSSEGFISAIRRTCSNDSPSCDQVCMDATSQMKSKVSNQGGKQKATETRLTDRPTDGQRKGNKIVQPSRGTILARCFQAFHFYGTGQEPRPGVVGQVNKIMYRYKQNACSMQFCGPNFCCCKV
;
A
#
# COMPACT_ATOMS: atom_id res chain seq x y z
N MET A 1 -64.21 37.31 38.92
CA MET A 1 -65.20 38.21 38.29
C MET A 1 -65.96 38.97 39.37
N ALA A 2 -65.46 40.13 39.81
CA ALA A 2 -66.09 40.92 40.88
C ALA A 2 -65.89 42.45 40.77
N SER A 3 -64.93 42.91 39.96
CA SER A 3 -64.51 44.31 39.87
C SER A 3 -65.30 45.20 38.89
N CYS A 4 -66.10 44.64 37.99
CA CYS A 4 -66.87 45.43 37.01
C CYS A 4 -68.24 45.94 37.52
N PHE A 5 -68.74 45.46 38.66
CA PHE A 5 -70.07 45.85 39.16
C PHE A 5 -70.08 47.20 39.88
N TRP A 6 -68.98 47.64 40.48
CA TRP A 6 -68.92 48.91 41.21
C TRP A 6 -69.03 50.14 40.29
N SER A 7 -68.46 50.09 39.09
CA SER A 7 -68.47 51.23 38.16
C SER A 7 -69.88 51.60 37.66
N LEU A 8 -70.80 50.63 37.55
CA LEU A 8 -72.18 50.87 37.12
C LEU A 8 -73.03 51.55 38.21
N ILE A 9 -72.74 51.30 39.49
CA ILE A 9 -73.47 51.90 40.62
C ILE A 9 -73.18 53.41 40.74
N VAL A 10 -71.93 53.82 40.50
CA VAL A 10 -71.51 55.24 40.56
C VAL A 10 -72.20 56.07 39.48
N ILE A 11 -72.35 55.53 38.26
CA ILE A 11 -72.98 56.22 37.13
C ILE A 11 -74.49 56.39 37.39
N LEU A 12 -75.16 55.39 37.99
CA LEU A 12 -76.58 55.46 38.31
C LEU A 12 -76.88 56.48 39.42
N HIS A 13 -76.01 56.58 40.44
CA HIS A 13 -76.16 57.58 41.51
C HIS A 13 -76.06 59.03 41.01
N PHE A 14 -75.18 59.29 40.02
CA PHE A 14 -74.99 60.64 39.46
C PHE A 14 -76.25 61.14 38.73
N TYR A 15 -76.97 60.26 38.03
CA TYR A 15 -78.22 60.61 37.34
C TYR A 15 -79.39 60.88 38.30
N ILE A 16 -79.44 60.19 39.45
CA ILE A 16 -80.54 60.35 40.42
C ILE A 16 -80.39 61.67 41.20
N CYS A 17 -79.17 62.10 41.54
CA CYS A 17 -78.95 63.34 42.29
C CYS A 17 -79.26 64.62 41.49
N HIS A 18 -79.19 64.60 40.16
CA HIS A 18 -79.45 65.79 39.34
C HIS A 18 -80.94 66.04 39.03
N GLY A 19 -81.82 65.07 39.30
CA GLY A 19 -83.24 65.13 38.91
C GLY A 19 -84.21 65.77 39.92
N VAL A 20 -83.75 66.19 41.11
CA VAL A 20 -84.64 66.49 42.26
C VAL A 20 -84.66 67.98 42.67
N LEU A 21 -83.76 68.83 42.14
CA LEU A 21 -83.54 70.18 42.70
C LEU A 21 -84.29 71.35 42.03
N LEU A 22 -85.39 71.13 41.31
CA LEU A 22 -86.23 72.24 40.77
C LEU A 22 -87.74 71.92 40.82
N ALA A 23 -88.38 72.24 41.95
CA ALA A 23 -89.84 72.35 42.04
C ALA A 23 -90.25 73.44 43.04
N ASN A 24 -91.07 74.40 42.56
CA ASN A 24 -91.93 75.36 43.29
C ASN A 24 -91.23 76.43 44.17
N GLU A 25 -91.21 77.73 43.81
CA GLU A 25 -92.28 78.77 43.77
C GLU A 25 -92.17 79.75 44.98
N PRO A 26 -92.79 80.97 45.02
CA PRO A 26 -93.74 81.58 44.08
C PRO A 26 -93.49 83.05 43.65
N ARG A 27 -94.28 83.50 42.66
CA ARG A 27 -94.80 84.86 42.35
C ARG A 27 -94.11 86.13 42.92
N THR A 28 -93.87 87.11 42.03
CA THR A 28 -94.83 88.22 41.81
C THR A 28 -94.57 88.98 40.49
N THR A 29 -95.57 89.75 40.07
CA THR A 29 -95.64 90.43 38.77
C THR A 29 -94.92 91.78 38.74
N GLU A 30 -94.05 92.00 37.76
CA GLU A 30 -93.92 93.33 37.13
C GLU A 30 -93.60 93.21 35.64
N LYS A 31 -94.17 94.09 34.83
CA LYS A 31 -94.23 93.96 33.36
C LYS A 31 -93.05 94.65 32.66
N ASN A 32 -92.57 94.01 31.60
CA ASN A 32 -91.94 94.62 30.42
C ASN A 32 -90.49 95.18 30.54
N LYS A 33 -89.50 94.37 30.97
CA LYS A 33 -88.11 94.51 30.45
C LYS A 33 -87.11 93.33 30.59
N SER A 34 -87.49 92.14 31.10
CA SER A 34 -86.51 91.03 31.31
C SER A 34 -86.51 89.94 30.23
N THR A 35 -87.61 89.74 29.50
CA THR A 35 -87.78 88.65 28.52
C THR A 35 -86.79 88.68 27.36
N GLU A 36 -86.14 89.82 27.11
CA GLU A 36 -85.09 89.98 26.08
C GLU A 36 -83.74 89.41 26.57
N LYS A 37 -83.32 89.73 27.81
CA LYS A 37 -82.06 89.23 28.37
C LYS A 37 -82.05 87.73 28.63
N ASP A 38 -83.16 87.19 29.12
CA ASP A 38 -83.25 85.74 29.37
C ASP A 38 -83.24 84.94 28.05
N SER A 39 -83.82 85.49 26.98
CA SER A 39 -83.76 84.92 25.62
C SER A 39 -82.33 84.93 25.06
N ASP A 40 -81.56 86.01 25.27
CA ASP A 40 -80.17 86.08 24.85
C ASP A 40 -79.25 85.14 25.65
N LEU A 41 -79.46 85.03 26.98
CA LEU A 41 -78.74 84.06 27.80
C LEU A 41 -79.02 82.62 27.35
N LEU A 42 -80.29 82.29 27.06
CA LEU A 42 -80.68 80.98 26.55
C LEU A 42 -80.03 80.70 25.18
N ARG A 43 -80.00 81.68 24.27
CA ARG A 43 -79.28 81.59 22.99
C ARG A 43 -77.78 81.37 23.17
N GLN A 44 -77.16 82.04 24.13
CA GLN A 44 -75.73 81.93 24.39
C GLN A 44 -75.37 80.54 24.93
N LEU A 45 -76.19 80.00 25.85
CA LEU A 45 -76.09 78.62 26.33
C LEU A 45 -76.33 77.60 25.20
N LEU A 46 -77.33 77.81 24.33
CA LEU A 46 -77.62 76.93 23.19
C LEU A 46 -76.47 76.90 22.18
N ASN A 47 -75.83 78.06 21.92
CA ASN A 47 -74.63 78.14 21.08
C ASN A 47 -73.42 77.44 21.73
N GLN A 48 -73.22 77.60 23.04
CA GLN A 48 -72.15 76.89 23.76
C GLN A 48 -72.37 75.37 23.77
N GLU A 49 -73.61 74.93 23.99
CA GLU A 49 -73.98 73.51 23.91
C GLU A 49 -73.76 72.97 22.50
N THR A 50 -74.13 73.73 21.47
CA THR A 50 -73.89 73.35 20.06
C THR A 50 -72.39 73.20 19.78
N LEU A 51 -71.55 74.13 20.24
CA LEU A 51 -70.09 74.03 20.14
C LEU A 51 -69.51 72.81 20.88
N MET A 52 -69.99 72.52 22.09
CA MET A 52 -69.57 71.34 22.85
C MET A 52 -69.99 70.04 22.16
N ARG A 53 -71.23 69.95 21.64
CA ARG A 53 -71.71 68.83 20.83
C ARG A 53 -70.86 68.65 19.56
N MET A 54 -70.49 69.74 18.88
CA MET A 54 -69.60 69.71 17.69
C MET A 54 -68.13 69.38 18.00
N SER A 55 -67.65 69.63 19.22
CA SER A 55 -66.33 69.16 19.67
C SER A 55 -66.37 67.67 19.96
N LEU A 56 -67.29 67.23 20.82
CA LEU A 56 -67.45 65.83 21.20
C LEU A 56 -67.69 64.92 19.99
N ALA A 57 -68.48 65.38 19.01
CA ALA A 57 -68.69 64.64 17.76
C ALA A 57 -67.39 64.42 16.98
N ARG A 58 -66.48 65.41 16.93
CA ARG A 58 -65.16 65.27 16.29
C ARG A 58 -64.24 64.33 17.07
N ASP A 59 -64.23 64.42 18.40
CA ASP A 59 -63.40 63.55 19.25
C ASP A 59 -63.84 62.09 19.15
N VAL A 60 -65.15 61.82 19.18
CA VAL A 60 -65.73 60.49 18.93
C VAL A 60 -65.43 59.98 17.52
N GLN A 61 -65.54 60.83 16.49
CA GLN A 61 -65.21 60.44 15.11
C GLN A 61 -63.72 60.11 14.94
N SER A 62 -62.84 60.86 15.61
CA SER A 62 -61.40 60.58 15.68
C SER A 62 -61.14 59.23 16.35
N LEU A 63 -61.76 58.98 17.51
CA LEU A 63 -61.62 57.74 18.27
C LEU A 63 -62.09 56.51 17.46
N LEU A 64 -63.23 56.61 16.79
CA LEU A 64 -63.75 55.56 15.89
C LEU A 64 -62.81 55.28 14.71
N LYS A 65 -62.13 56.30 14.18
CA LYS A 65 -61.10 56.12 13.15
C LYS A 65 -59.88 55.37 13.70
N TYR A 66 -59.40 55.73 14.89
CA TYR A 66 -58.31 55.01 15.55
C TYR A 66 -58.67 53.55 15.86
N GLN A 67 -59.88 53.28 16.35
CA GLN A 67 -60.35 51.92 16.61
C GLN A 67 -60.34 51.07 15.33
N ARG A 68 -60.87 51.60 14.22
CA ARG A 68 -60.88 50.88 12.93
C ARG A 68 -59.46 50.56 12.43
N MET A 69 -58.54 51.54 12.48
CA MET A 69 -57.14 51.30 12.07
C MET A 69 -56.45 50.26 12.98
N ALA A 70 -56.79 50.22 14.26
CA ALA A 70 -56.29 49.19 15.18
C ALA A 70 -56.88 47.80 14.91
N GLU A 71 -58.15 47.70 14.53
CA GLU A 71 -58.80 46.44 14.11
C GLU A 71 -58.25 45.93 12.78
N GLU A 72 -58.06 46.80 11.78
CA GLU A 72 -57.40 46.48 10.50
C GLU A 72 -55.96 45.99 10.73
N GLY A 73 -55.20 46.68 11.57
CA GLY A 73 -53.86 46.27 11.98
C GLY A 73 -53.86 44.90 12.67
N ARG A 74 -54.77 44.66 13.60
CA ARG A 74 -54.92 43.36 14.29
C ARG A 74 -55.29 42.23 13.32
N GLN A 75 -56.16 42.49 12.35
CA GLN A 75 -56.53 41.50 11.33
C GLN A 75 -55.35 41.16 10.42
N ALA A 76 -54.55 42.15 10.01
CA ALA A 76 -53.30 41.92 9.27
C ALA A 76 -52.30 41.10 10.10
N THR A 77 -52.15 41.43 11.39
CA THR A 77 -51.24 40.70 12.30
C THR A 77 -51.67 39.23 12.44
N ASN A 78 -52.96 38.97 12.65
CA ASN A 78 -53.52 37.62 12.73
C ASN A 78 -53.29 36.80 11.45
N LYS A 79 -53.39 37.44 10.27
CA LYS A 79 -53.05 36.78 9.00
C LYS A 79 -51.57 36.37 8.98
N THR A 80 -50.66 37.30 9.29
CA THR A 80 -49.22 37.00 9.32
C THR A 80 -48.85 35.92 10.35
N LEU A 81 -49.57 35.85 11.47
CA LEU A 81 -49.40 34.80 12.48
C LEU A 81 -49.79 33.42 11.91
N SER A 82 -50.94 33.32 11.22
CA SER A 82 -51.38 32.06 10.60
C SER A 82 -50.45 31.61 9.46
N ASP A 83 -49.96 32.55 8.63
CA ASP A 83 -48.96 32.26 7.59
C ASP A 83 -47.62 31.78 8.19
N LEU A 84 -47.25 32.29 9.37
CA LEU A 84 -46.07 31.88 10.12
C LEU A 84 -46.24 30.50 10.77
N GLU A 85 -47.39 30.23 11.41
CA GLU A 85 -47.73 28.91 11.97
C GLU A 85 -47.68 27.81 10.89
N ALA A 86 -48.25 28.07 9.72
CA ALA A 86 -48.18 27.15 8.57
C ALA A 86 -46.73 26.93 8.09
N SER A 87 -45.87 27.95 8.20
CA SER A 87 -44.45 27.87 7.85
C SER A 87 -43.64 27.08 8.88
N VAL A 88 -43.90 27.28 10.17
CA VAL A 88 -43.31 26.49 11.27
C VAL A 88 -43.70 25.02 11.12
N TYR A 89 -44.97 24.72 10.84
CA TYR A 89 -45.41 23.34 10.61
C TYR A 89 -44.66 22.66 9.45
N ARG A 90 -44.48 23.35 8.31
CA ARG A 90 -43.68 22.84 7.18
C ARG A 90 -42.23 22.56 7.56
N LEU A 91 -41.60 23.46 8.34
CA LEU A 91 -40.23 23.29 8.82
C LEU A 91 -40.10 22.10 9.77
N THR A 92 -41.04 21.90 10.69
CA THR A 92 -41.04 20.73 11.60
C THR A 92 -41.14 19.41 10.83
N VAL A 93 -41.99 19.33 9.80
CA VAL A 93 -42.10 18.14 8.94
C VAL A 93 -40.81 17.89 8.15
N ALA A 94 -40.18 18.95 7.62
CA ALA A 94 -38.90 18.85 6.93
C ALA A 94 -37.77 18.37 7.88
N ALA A 95 -37.69 18.93 9.09
CA ALA A 95 -36.70 18.54 10.09
C ALA A 95 -36.81 17.05 10.47
N GLY A 96 -38.02 16.55 10.73
CA GLY A 96 -38.24 15.13 11.00
C GLY A 96 -37.97 14.20 9.80
N SER A 97 -38.01 14.72 8.57
CA SER A 97 -37.57 13.99 7.37
C SER A 97 -36.05 13.89 7.30
N LEU A 98 -35.34 15.01 7.55
CA LEU A 98 -33.87 15.03 7.61
C LEU A 98 -33.33 14.15 8.74
N GLU A 99 -33.96 14.14 9.92
CA GLU A 99 -33.56 13.28 11.04
C GLU A 99 -33.60 11.79 10.67
N LYS A 100 -34.64 11.35 9.94
CA LYS A 100 -34.73 9.98 9.41
C LYS A 100 -33.61 9.68 8.41
N GLN A 101 -33.26 10.61 7.53
CA GLN A 101 -32.15 10.45 6.58
C GLN A 101 -30.80 10.36 7.31
N ILE A 102 -30.55 11.21 8.31
CA ILE A 102 -29.34 11.17 9.15
C ILE A 102 -29.22 9.80 9.83
N LYS A 103 -30.32 9.28 10.39
CA LYS A 103 -30.33 7.95 11.02
C LYS A 103 -30.08 6.82 10.03
N HIS A 104 -30.63 6.91 8.80
CA HIS A 104 -30.37 5.94 7.73
C HIS A 104 -28.88 5.91 7.36
N MET A 105 -28.31 7.08 7.01
CA MET A 105 -26.90 7.20 6.65
C MET A 105 -25.97 6.77 7.79
N SER A 106 -26.34 7.05 9.05
CA SER A 106 -25.56 6.60 10.21
C SER A 106 -25.48 5.07 10.32
N ASN A 107 -26.54 4.36 9.94
CA ASN A 107 -26.52 2.89 9.90
C ASN A 107 -25.67 2.40 8.73
N GLU A 108 -25.85 2.95 7.52
CA GLU A 108 -25.06 2.60 6.33
C GLU A 108 -23.56 2.80 6.56
N VAL A 109 -23.15 3.92 7.16
CA VAL A 109 -21.75 4.19 7.54
C VAL A 109 -21.22 3.15 8.54
N SER A 110 -22.05 2.74 9.52
CA SER A 110 -21.66 1.72 10.51
C SER A 110 -21.47 0.34 9.88
N ASP A 111 -22.31 -0.02 8.91
CA ASP A 111 -22.20 -1.28 8.17
C ASP A 111 -21.02 -1.27 7.21
N LEU A 112 -20.78 -0.17 6.50
CA LEU A 112 -19.58 0.03 5.67
C LEU A 112 -18.29 -0.05 6.49
N GLN A 113 -18.27 0.49 7.72
CA GLN A 113 -17.12 0.36 8.63
C GLN A 113 -16.87 -1.08 9.05
N ARG A 114 -17.92 -1.88 9.30
CA ARG A 114 -17.78 -3.31 9.62
C ARG A 114 -17.22 -4.10 8.44
N ASN A 115 -17.76 -3.87 7.25
CA ASN A 115 -17.29 -4.52 6.01
C ASN A 115 -15.83 -4.14 5.71
N LYS A 116 -15.45 -2.87 5.97
CA LYS A 116 -14.05 -2.43 5.86
C LYS A 116 -13.13 -3.23 6.79
N GLN A 117 -13.49 -3.40 8.07
CA GLN A 117 -12.70 -4.16 9.03
C GLN A 117 -12.58 -5.66 8.67
N GLU A 118 -13.57 -6.22 7.99
CA GLU A 118 -13.51 -7.57 7.44
C GLU A 118 -12.50 -7.68 6.30
N ILE A 119 -12.61 -6.79 5.30
CA ILE A 119 -11.66 -6.73 4.18
C ILE A 119 -10.22 -6.48 4.67
N GLU A 120 -10.03 -5.64 5.69
CA GLU A 120 -8.70 -5.41 6.30
C GLU A 120 -8.13 -6.68 6.97
N ARG A 121 -8.95 -7.55 7.56
CA ARG A 121 -8.51 -8.86 8.09
C ARG A 121 -8.11 -9.81 6.96
N ASP A 122 -8.94 -9.94 5.94
CA ASP A 122 -8.72 -10.86 4.82
C ASP A 122 -7.45 -10.51 4.04
N ILE A 123 -7.15 -9.21 3.87
CA ILE A 123 -5.90 -8.73 3.26
C ILE A 123 -4.66 -9.20 4.06
N VAL A 124 -4.72 -9.15 5.39
CA VAL A 124 -3.61 -9.60 6.25
C VAL A 124 -3.43 -11.12 6.15
N GLU A 125 -4.51 -11.89 6.13
CA GLU A 125 -4.42 -13.34 5.96
C GLU A 125 -3.81 -13.73 4.61
N LEU A 126 -4.29 -13.15 3.50
CA LEU A 126 -3.76 -13.38 2.16
C LEU A 126 -2.28 -12.97 2.03
N SER A 127 -1.86 -11.90 2.72
CA SER A 127 -0.46 -11.47 2.77
C SER A 127 0.44 -12.50 3.46
N ASN A 128 -0.03 -13.12 4.54
CA ASN A 128 0.70 -14.17 5.24
C ASN A 128 0.80 -15.44 4.39
N GLN A 129 -0.31 -15.90 3.80
CA GLN A 129 -0.33 -17.06 2.90
C GLN A 129 0.62 -16.87 1.69
N THR A 130 0.68 -15.66 1.13
CA THR A 130 1.60 -15.32 0.03
C THR A 130 3.07 -15.43 0.47
N SER A 131 3.39 -14.97 1.68
CA SER A 131 4.74 -15.00 2.25
C SER A 131 5.23 -16.44 2.52
N GLU A 132 4.34 -17.30 3.01
CA GLU A 132 4.61 -18.73 3.18
C GLU A 132 4.84 -19.44 1.83
N LEU A 133 3.95 -19.19 0.85
CA LEU A 133 4.06 -19.77 -0.49
C LEU A 133 5.37 -19.36 -1.19
N GLN A 134 5.78 -18.09 -1.07
CA GLN A 134 7.06 -17.59 -1.58
C GLN A 134 8.23 -18.33 -0.92
N THR A 135 8.21 -18.51 0.40
CA THR A 135 9.25 -19.23 1.15
C THR A 135 9.37 -20.70 0.74
N VAL A 136 8.25 -21.41 0.64
CA VAL A 136 8.20 -22.81 0.16
C VAL A 136 8.72 -22.93 -1.27
N THR A 137 8.39 -21.96 -2.14
CA THR A 137 8.82 -21.95 -3.54
C THR A 137 10.33 -21.74 -3.68
N LEU A 138 10.88 -20.75 -2.97
CA LEU A 138 12.34 -20.49 -2.93
C LEU A 138 13.12 -21.71 -2.42
N ASN A 139 12.64 -22.37 -1.35
CA ASN A 139 13.27 -23.58 -0.83
C ASN A 139 13.28 -24.72 -1.85
N LYS A 140 12.16 -24.95 -2.56
CA LYS A 140 12.10 -25.95 -3.65
C LYS A 140 13.07 -25.61 -4.79
N VAL A 141 13.11 -24.36 -5.24
CA VAL A 141 14.03 -23.90 -6.31
C VAL A 141 15.50 -24.11 -5.91
N ASN A 142 15.87 -23.80 -4.67
CA ASN A 142 17.23 -24.01 -4.16
C ASN A 142 17.62 -25.51 -4.14
N ILE A 143 16.71 -26.39 -3.71
CA ILE A 143 16.92 -27.85 -3.75
C ILE A 143 17.10 -28.33 -5.20
N PHE A 144 16.24 -27.91 -6.12
CA PHE A 144 16.37 -28.26 -7.54
C PHE A 144 17.69 -27.76 -8.16
N SER A 145 18.11 -26.53 -7.83
CA SER A 145 19.39 -25.97 -8.28
C SER A 145 20.59 -26.81 -7.80
N SER A 146 20.59 -27.22 -6.53
CA SER A 146 21.61 -28.11 -5.96
C SER A 146 21.64 -29.48 -6.65
N ASN A 147 20.46 -30.08 -6.88
CA ASN A 147 20.33 -31.36 -7.59
C ASN A 147 20.86 -31.28 -9.03
N ILE A 148 20.55 -30.19 -9.76
CA ILE A 148 21.07 -29.93 -11.11
C ILE A 148 22.60 -29.80 -11.09
N ALA A 149 23.18 -29.11 -10.10
CA ALA A 149 24.63 -29.02 -9.93
C ALA A 149 25.27 -30.40 -9.66
N GLY A 150 24.64 -31.24 -8.83
CA GLY A 150 25.05 -32.62 -8.57
C GLY A 150 25.05 -33.47 -9.85
N VAL A 151 23.93 -33.45 -10.59
CA VAL A 151 23.79 -34.16 -11.88
C VAL A 151 24.85 -33.70 -12.88
N LYS A 152 25.05 -32.39 -13.04
CA LYS A 152 26.09 -31.79 -13.91
C LYS A 152 27.51 -32.25 -13.56
N ASN A 153 27.80 -32.46 -12.28
CA ASN A 153 29.10 -32.96 -11.83
C ASN A 153 29.26 -34.46 -12.09
N GLY A 154 28.22 -35.27 -11.83
CA GLY A 154 28.22 -36.70 -12.19
C GLY A 154 28.42 -36.93 -13.70
N ILE A 155 27.73 -36.13 -14.53
CA ILE A 155 27.86 -36.12 -15.99
C ILE A 155 29.31 -35.89 -16.44
N LYS A 156 30.02 -34.92 -15.85
CA LYS A 156 31.44 -34.66 -16.15
C LYS A 156 32.31 -35.88 -15.87
N GLY A 157 32.06 -36.54 -14.73
CA GLY A 157 32.82 -37.73 -14.29
C GLY A 157 32.81 -38.88 -15.30
N TYR A 158 31.71 -39.11 -16.03
CA TYR A 158 31.67 -40.16 -17.05
C TYR A 158 32.64 -39.92 -18.21
N ALA A 159 32.78 -38.67 -18.67
CA ALA A 159 33.76 -38.35 -19.71
C ALA A 159 35.20 -38.56 -19.20
N ASP A 160 35.50 -38.14 -17.96
CA ASP A 160 36.80 -38.37 -17.34
C ASP A 160 37.12 -39.87 -17.19
N ALA A 161 36.14 -40.68 -16.77
CA ALA A 161 36.29 -42.13 -16.62
C ALA A 161 36.56 -42.84 -17.96
N ILE A 162 35.86 -42.47 -19.03
CA ILE A 162 36.07 -43.05 -20.38
C ILE A 162 37.48 -42.70 -20.88
N VAL A 163 37.93 -41.45 -20.69
CA VAL A 163 39.28 -41.06 -21.12
C VAL A 163 40.35 -41.76 -20.26
N GLN A 164 40.13 -41.90 -18.95
CA GLN A 164 41.03 -42.64 -18.06
C GLN A 164 41.19 -44.10 -18.53
N ALA A 165 40.08 -44.76 -18.91
CA ALA A 165 40.13 -46.09 -19.49
C ALA A 165 40.86 -46.13 -20.84
N ALA A 166 40.63 -45.15 -21.72
CA ALA A 166 41.32 -45.05 -23.00
C ALA A 166 42.84 -44.81 -22.84
N CYS A 167 43.25 -43.95 -21.90
CA CYS A 167 44.65 -43.73 -21.54
C CYS A 167 45.30 -44.98 -20.94
N ALA A 168 44.57 -45.74 -20.10
CA ALA A 168 45.07 -46.99 -19.56
C ALA A 168 45.29 -48.05 -20.66
N ALA A 169 44.30 -48.24 -21.55
CA ALA A 169 44.34 -49.24 -22.62
C ALA A 169 45.42 -49.00 -23.69
N VAL A 170 45.92 -47.77 -23.83
CA VAL A 170 46.99 -47.40 -24.78
C VAL A 170 48.36 -47.21 -24.14
N SER A 171 48.49 -47.40 -22.82
CA SER A 171 49.80 -47.41 -22.15
C SER A 171 50.40 -48.82 -22.13
N SER A 172 51.72 -48.89 -22.12
CA SER A 172 52.46 -50.14 -21.90
C SER A 172 52.67 -50.46 -20.42
N GLU A 173 52.82 -49.44 -19.58
CA GLU A 173 53.22 -49.55 -18.16
C GLU A 173 53.05 -48.20 -17.43
N GLY A 174 53.35 -48.18 -16.13
CA GLY A 174 53.44 -46.97 -15.29
C GLY A 174 52.10 -46.49 -14.70
N PHE A 175 52.15 -45.43 -13.90
CA PHE A 175 50.96 -44.87 -13.28
C PHE A 175 50.33 -43.82 -14.21
N ILE A 176 49.14 -44.14 -14.72
CA ILE A 176 48.50 -43.40 -15.82
C ILE A 176 47.36 -42.50 -15.29
N SER A 177 47.29 -41.26 -15.76
CA SER A 177 46.17 -40.36 -15.51
C SER A 177 45.72 -39.65 -16.79
N ALA A 178 44.41 -39.64 -17.04
CA ALA A 178 43.78 -38.74 -18.00
C ALA A 178 43.57 -37.37 -17.35
N ILE A 179 44.01 -36.31 -18.01
CA ILE A 179 43.93 -34.94 -17.51
C ILE A 179 43.23 -34.06 -18.55
N ARG A 180 42.19 -33.33 -18.11
CA ARG A 180 41.49 -32.37 -18.96
C ARG A 180 42.43 -31.24 -19.38
N ARG A 181 42.36 -30.87 -20.65
CA ARG A 181 43.08 -29.74 -21.23
C ARG A 181 42.09 -28.66 -21.66
N THR A 182 42.21 -27.47 -21.08
CA THR A 182 41.40 -26.31 -21.46
C THR A 182 41.77 -25.86 -22.87
N CYS A 183 40.77 -25.68 -23.73
CA CYS A 183 40.93 -25.05 -25.04
C CYS A 183 40.75 -23.54 -24.91
N SER A 184 41.73 -22.80 -25.41
CA SER A 184 41.81 -21.34 -25.56
C SER A 184 42.83 -21.00 -26.65
N ASN A 185 42.97 -19.72 -27.02
CA ASN A 185 44.00 -19.30 -27.99
C ASN A 185 45.43 -19.62 -27.49
N ASP A 186 45.65 -19.54 -26.18
CA ASP A 186 46.93 -19.82 -25.51
C ASP A 186 46.91 -21.20 -24.82
N SER A 187 46.33 -22.23 -25.47
CA SER A 187 46.21 -23.55 -24.85
C SER A 187 47.59 -24.16 -24.53
N PRO A 188 47.88 -24.54 -23.28
CA PRO A 188 49.14 -25.19 -22.94
C PRO A 188 49.31 -26.49 -23.74
N SER A 189 50.53 -26.96 -24.00
CA SER A 189 50.71 -28.28 -24.61
C SER A 189 50.30 -29.40 -23.64
N CYS A 190 50.01 -30.60 -24.14
CA CYS A 190 49.77 -31.74 -23.26
C CYS A 190 51.00 -32.13 -22.44
N ASP A 191 52.22 -31.90 -22.95
CA ASP A 191 53.45 -32.03 -22.17
C ASP A 191 53.45 -31.09 -20.95
N GLN A 192 53.08 -29.82 -21.13
CA GLN A 192 52.98 -28.85 -20.02
C GLN A 192 51.91 -29.28 -19.00
N VAL A 193 50.71 -29.64 -19.48
CA VAL A 193 49.60 -30.13 -18.62
C VAL A 193 50.02 -31.35 -17.79
N CYS A 194 50.78 -32.28 -18.37
CA CYS A 194 51.31 -33.42 -17.63
C CYS A 194 52.39 -32.99 -16.62
N MET A 195 53.35 -32.15 -17.02
CA MET A 195 54.40 -31.66 -16.12
C MET A 195 53.80 -30.97 -14.88
N ASP A 196 52.85 -30.07 -15.06
CA ASP A 196 52.16 -29.35 -13.98
C ASP A 196 51.39 -30.29 -13.04
N ALA A 197 50.84 -31.38 -13.59
CA ALA A 197 50.13 -32.40 -12.82
C ALA A 197 51.05 -33.40 -12.08
N THR A 198 52.38 -33.39 -12.30
CA THR A 198 53.33 -34.35 -11.71
C THR A 198 53.13 -34.54 -10.21
N SER A 199 53.00 -33.45 -9.46
CA SER A 199 52.85 -33.49 -8.00
C SER A 199 51.53 -34.12 -7.55
N GLN A 200 50.45 -33.92 -8.33
CA GLN A 200 49.13 -34.51 -8.05
C GLN A 200 49.09 -36.01 -8.40
N MET A 201 49.78 -36.41 -9.48
CA MET A 201 49.94 -37.82 -9.82
C MET A 201 50.77 -38.54 -8.74
N LYS A 202 51.90 -37.97 -8.33
CA LYS A 202 52.75 -38.52 -7.26
C LYS A 202 52.00 -38.70 -5.95
N SER A 203 51.28 -37.68 -5.47
CA SER A 203 50.57 -37.77 -4.18
C SER A 203 49.49 -38.86 -4.18
N LYS A 204 48.80 -39.07 -5.31
CA LYS A 204 47.84 -40.17 -5.47
C LYS A 204 48.50 -41.56 -5.50
N VAL A 205 49.71 -41.67 -6.06
CA VAL A 205 50.46 -42.93 -6.19
C VAL A 205 51.18 -43.32 -4.89
N SER A 206 51.84 -42.36 -4.22
CA SER A 206 52.60 -42.60 -2.99
C SER A 206 51.74 -43.20 -1.85
N ASN A 207 50.43 -42.96 -1.89
CA ASN A 207 49.47 -43.47 -0.90
C ASN A 207 48.91 -44.87 -1.23
N GLN A 208 49.30 -45.51 -2.35
CA GLN A 208 48.72 -46.77 -2.83
C GLN A 208 49.56 -48.03 -2.59
N GLY A 209 50.61 -47.93 -1.75
CA GLY A 209 51.28 -49.10 -1.17
C GLY A 209 52.50 -49.58 -1.94
N GLY A 210 53.67 -49.22 -1.44
CA GLY A 210 54.95 -49.71 -1.93
C GLY A 210 56.10 -49.02 -1.23
N LYS A 211 56.56 -49.56 -0.09
CA LYS A 211 57.82 -49.14 0.55
C LYS A 211 59.02 -49.58 -0.30
N GLN A 212 59.20 -49.00 -1.48
CA GLN A 212 60.50 -49.01 -2.13
C GLN A 212 61.40 -48.07 -1.34
N LYS A 213 62.38 -48.65 -0.63
CA LYS A 213 63.38 -47.90 0.14
C LYS A 213 64.07 -46.91 -0.79
N ALA A 214 63.81 -45.62 -0.61
CA ALA A 214 64.71 -44.61 -1.11
C ALA A 214 66.02 -44.76 -0.32
N THR A 215 67.07 -45.25 -0.97
CA THR A 215 68.42 -45.26 -0.41
C THR A 215 68.90 -43.81 -0.39
N GLU A 216 68.58 -43.11 0.70
CA GLU A 216 68.94 -41.72 0.93
C GLU A 216 70.47 -41.60 1.08
N THR A 217 71.15 -41.38 -0.05
CA THR A 217 72.58 -41.09 -0.07
C THR A 217 72.78 -39.65 0.37
N ARG A 218 72.84 -39.48 1.68
CA ARG A 218 73.16 -38.24 2.37
C ARG A 218 74.61 -37.85 2.08
N LEU A 219 74.84 -37.01 1.06
CA LEU A 219 76.05 -36.21 0.98
C LEU A 219 75.73 -34.75 1.32
N THR A 220 76.55 -34.18 2.19
CA THR A 220 76.49 -32.79 2.60
C THR A 220 77.05 -31.87 1.50
N ASP A 221 76.56 -30.64 1.41
CA ASP A 221 77.37 -29.43 1.68
C ASP A 221 76.65 -28.12 1.29
N ARG A 222 76.85 -27.09 2.13
CA ARG A 222 76.72 -25.65 1.83
C ARG A 222 78.15 -25.12 1.54
N PRO A 223 78.39 -23.90 0.98
CA PRO A 223 77.49 -22.74 0.81
C PRO A 223 77.50 -22.25 -0.68
N THR A 224 77.25 -21.01 -1.14
CA THR A 224 76.92 -19.68 -0.55
C THR A 224 76.13 -18.85 -1.58
N ASP A 225 75.40 -17.82 -1.11
CA ASP A 225 75.04 -16.50 -1.70
C ASP A 225 74.79 -16.26 -3.22
N GLY A 226 74.03 -15.19 -3.52
CA GLY A 226 74.00 -14.54 -4.84
C GLY A 226 72.62 -14.41 -5.52
N GLN A 227 72.03 -13.22 -5.49
CA GLN A 227 70.86 -12.86 -6.31
C GLN A 227 71.20 -12.79 -7.81
N ARG A 228 70.37 -13.40 -8.68
CA ARG A 228 70.15 -12.87 -10.03
C ARG A 228 68.77 -13.28 -10.58
N LYS A 229 67.95 -12.28 -10.93
CA LYS A 229 66.73 -12.49 -11.72
C LYS A 229 67.14 -12.94 -13.13
N GLY A 230 66.66 -14.11 -13.54
CA GLY A 230 66.81 -14.64 -14.89
C GLY A 230 65.76 -15.72 -15.10
N ASN A 231 65.19 -15.79 -16.29
CA ASN A 231 64.09 -16.70 -16.61
C ASN A 231 64.61 -18.14 -16.69
N LYS A 232 64.78 -18.78 -15.52
CA LYS A 232 65.44 -20.07 -15.39
C LYS A 232 64.43 -21.17 -15.68
N ILE A 233 64.50 -21.74 -16.88
CA ILE A 233 63.96 -23.07 -17.15
C ILE A 233 64.68 -24.01 -16.18
N VAL A 234 64.00 -24.38 -15.09
CA VAL A 234 64.52 -25.32 -14.11
C VAL A 234 64.48 -26.71 -14.76
N GLN A 235 65.58 -27.07 -15.43
CA GLN A 235 65.78 -28.46 -15.81
C GLN A 235 65.80 -29.30 -14.52
N PRO A 236 64.94 -30.33 -14.39
CA PRO A 236 64.89 -31.13 -13.18
C PRO A 236 66.21 -31.88 -12.98
N SER A 237 66.71 -31.87 -11.75
CA SER A 237 67.86 -32.69 -11.35
C SER A 237 67.60 -34.16 -11.71
N ARG A 238 68.61 -34.82 -12.31
CA ARG A 238 68.58 -36.25 -12.66
C ARG A 238 68.17 -37.07 -11.43
N GLY A 239 66.96 -37.63 -11.46
CA GLY A 239 66.33 -38.33 -10.34
C GLY A 239 64.87 -37.93 -10.08
N THR A 240 64.44 -36.75 -10.53
CA THR A 240 63.03 -36.35 -10.43
C THR A 240 62.19 -37.04 -11.51
N ILE A 241 61.43 -38.08 -11.15
CA ILE A 241 60.39 -38.63 -12.04
C ILE A 241 59.40 -37.52 -12.36
N LEU A 242 59.24 -37.14 -13.63
CA LEU A 242 58.22 -36.19 -14.07
C LEU A 242 57.11 -36.94 -14.80
N ALA A 243 55.87 -36.46 -14.65
CA ALA A 243 54.79 -36.92 -15.50
C ALA A 243 55.03 -36.46 -16.94
N ARG A 244 54.90 -37.39 -17.90
CA ARG A 244 55.10 -37.11 -19.34
C ARG A 244 53.85 -37.47 -20.11
N CYS A 245 53.53 -36.68 -21.13
CA CYS A 245 52.50 -37.07 -22.07
C CYS A 245 53.00 -38.23 -22.94
N PHE A 246 52.12 -39.21 -23.17
CA PHE A 246 52.39 -40.31 -24.11
C PHE A 246 51.30 -40.47 -25.17
N GLN A 247 50.12 -39.92 -24.91
CA GLN A 247 48.95 -39.98 -25.79
C GLN A 247 48.05 -38.76 -25.52
N ALA A 248 47.32 -38.31 -26.53
CA ALA A 248 46.31 -37.26 -26.39
C ALA A 248 45.03 -37.62 -27.16
N PHE A 249 43.88 -37.14 -26.68
CA PHE A 249 42.56 -37.45 -27.24
C PHE A 249 41.71 -36.19 -27.40
N HIS A 250 40.84 -36.19 -28.42
CA HIS A 250 39.70 -35.26 -28.50
C HIS A 250 38.39 -36.04 -28.49
N PHE A 251 37.50 -35.69 -27.57
CA PHE A 251 36.11 -36.14 -27.58
C PHE A 251 35.23 -35.13 -28.32
N TYR A 252 34.67 -35.54 -29.46
CA TYR A 252 33.74 -34.74 -30.25
C TYR A 252 32.30 -34.84 -29.69
N GLY A 253 31.52 -33.80 -29.95
CA GLY A 253 30.09 -33.71 -29.61
C GLY A 253 29.79 -32.61 -28.58
N THR A 254 28.79 -31.79 -28.86
CA THR A 254 28.28 -30.73 -27.97
C THR A 254 27.41 -31.33 -26.85
N GLY A 255 28.04 -31.98 -25.89
CA GLY A 255 27.39 -32.56 -24.71
C GLY A 255 28.36 -33.43 -23.93
N GLN A 256 28.40 -33.32 -22.61
CA GLN A 256 29.38 -34.06 -21.80
C GLN A 256 28.97 -35.53 -21.55
N GLU A 257 27.68 -35.86 -21.71
CA GLU A 257 27.08 -37.19 -21.52
C GLU A 257 27.37 -38.18 -22.65
N PRO A 258 27.87 -39.39 -22.34
CA PRO A 258 27.46 -40.59 -23.07
C PRO A 258 26.01 -40.86 -22.69
N ARG A 259 25.06 -40.75 -23.64
CA ARG A 259 23.66 -41.05 -23.35
C ARG A 259 23.42 -42.56 -23.39
N PRO A 260 22.45 -43.12 -22.64
CA PRO A 260 21.95 -44.47 -22.90
C PRO A 260 21.27 -44.45 -24.29
N GLY A 261 22.02 -44.80 -25.32
CA GLY A 261 21.50 -44.98 -26.68
C GLY A 261 20.83 -46.34 -26.84
N VAL A 262 20.14 -46.55 -27.96
CA VAL A 262 19.69 -47.89 -28.33
C VAL A 262 20.94 -48.77 -28.54
N VAL A 263 20.88 -50.04 -28.11
CA VAL A 263 21.98 -51.00 -28.29
C VAL A 263 22.40 -51.02 -29.76
N GLY A 264 23.69 -50.81 -30.02
CA GLY A 264 24.26 -50.71 -31.37
C GLY A 264 24.39 -49.29 -31.94
N GLN A 265 23.85 -48.25 -31.28
CA GLN A 265 24.06 -46.86 -31.71
C GLN A 265 25.43 -46.31 -31.27
N VAL A 266 26.08 -45.56 -32.16
CA VAL A 266 27.32 -44.84 -31.86
C VAL A 266 27.03 -43.69 -30.88
N ASN A 267 27.66 -43.74 -29.72
CA ASN A 267 27.42 -42.76 -28.65
C ASN A 267 28.32 -41.52 -28.77
N LYS A 268 29.64 -41.71 -28.73
CA LYS A 268 30.63 -40.64 -28.87
C LYS A 268 31.77 -41.02 -29.80
N ILE A 269 32.27 -40.03 -30.52
CA ILE A 269 33.47 -40.14 -31.34
C ILE A 269 34.66 -39.60 -30.54
N MET A 270 35.61 -40.49 -30.26
CA MET A 270 36.92 -40.14 -29.70
C MET A 270 37.95 -40.20 -30.82
N TYR A 271 38.64 -39.10 -31.07
CA TYR A 271 39.78 -39.06 -31.97
C TYR A 271 41.09 -39.21 -31.19
N ARG A 272 41.87 -40.22 -31.57
CA ARG A 272 43.20 -40.51 -31.04
C ARG A 272 44.23 -39.73 -31.86
N TYR A 273 44.93 -38.79 -31.24
CA TYR A 273 46.09 -38.16 -31.88
C TYR A 273 47.28 -39.11 -31.93
N LYS A 274 48.30 -38.79 -32.74
CA LYS A 274 49.62 -39.44 -32.63
C LYS A 274 50.43 -38.80 -31.50
N GLN A 275 51.51 -39.45 -31.07
CA GLN A 275 52.34 -38.99 -29.92
C GLN A 275 52.89 -37.56 -30.11
N ASN A 276 53.12 -37.12 -31.34
CA ASN A 276 53.51 -35.74 -31.66
C ASN A 276 52.48 -34.67 -31.25
N ALA A 277 51.25 -35.05 -30.86
CA ALA A 277 50.28 -34.11 -30.31
C ALA A 277 50.51 -33.76 -28.83
N CYS A 278 51.41 -34.44 -28.14
CA CYS A 278 51.80 -34.06 -26.79
C CYS A 278 52.36 -32.62 -26.73
N SER A 279 53.12 -32.20 -27.76
CA SER A 279 53.69 -30.87 -27.87
C SER A 279 52.81 -29.85 -28.61
N MET A 280 51.65 -30.24 -29.14
CA MET A 280 50.77 -29.36 -29.91
C MET A 280 50.01 -28.37 -29.00
N GLN A 281 49.92 -27.10 -29.42
CA GLN A 281 49.30 -26.01 -28.67
C GLN A 281 47.93 -25.56 -29.20
N PHE A 282 47.41 -26.12 -30.29
CA PHE A 282 46.06 -25.77 -30.77
C PHE A 282 44.94 -26.50 -30.00
N CYS A 283 43.69 -26.08 -30.19
CA CYS A 283 42.46 -26.68 -29.63
C CYS A 283 42.09 -28.06 -30.23
N GLY A 284 43.09 -28.91 -30.49
CA GLY A 284 42.91 -30.31 -30.88
C GLY A 284 42.59 -31.16 -29.67
N PRO A 285 43.58 -31.78 -29.01
CA PRO A 285 43.30 -32.63 -27.85
C PRO A 285 42.68 -31.83 -26.69
N ASN A 286 41.54 -32.31 -26.18
CA ASN A 286 40.89 -31.80 -24.97
C ASN A 286 41.16 -32.68 -23.72
N PHE A 287 41.91 -33.78 -23.92
CA PHE A 287 42.50 -34.56 -22.83
C PHE A 287 43.93 -35.01 -23.16
N CYS A 288 44.76 -35.08 -22.12
CA CYS A 288 46.13 -35.56 -22.15
C CYS A 288 46.25 -36.84 -21.32
N CYS A 289 46.89 -37.87 -21.87
CA CYS A 289 47.28 -39.06 -21.12
C CYS A 289 48.70 -38.86 -20.59
N CYS A 290 48.80 -38.73 -19.28
CA CYS A 290 50.04 -38.54 -18.56
C CYS A 290 50.45 -39.86 -17.89
N LYS A 291 51.75 -40.16 -17.87
CA LYS A 291 52.31 -41.27 -17.09
C LYS A 291 53.49 -40.83 -16.22
N VAL A 292 53.59 -41.45 -15.04
CA VAL A 292 54.68 -41.35 -14.05
C VAL A 292 55.28 -42.73 -13.84
#